data_AF-A0A523I8E3-F1
#
_entry.id   AF-A0A523I8E3-F1
#
_cell.length_a   1.000
_cell.length_b   1.000
_cell.length_c   1.000
_cell.angle_alpha   90.00
_cell.angle_beta   90.00
_cell.angle_gamma   90.00
#
_symmetry.space_group_name_H-M   'P 1'
#
loop_
_entity.id
_entity.type
_entity.pdbx_description
1 polymer ?
#
loop_
_entity_poly.entity_id
_entity_poly.type
_entity_poly.pdbx_seq_one_letter_code
_entity_poly.pdbx_strand_id
1 'polypeptide(L)'
;MPDVSILKKNNRLYEDVYKALEGHPPITPKWVFEPWVWEDNINTQESTWELVKGYLDRNIPVGGVIIDSPWQTGYNTFEFDSERYPDPGKLISDLKNVDVHTILWTTSAVVPNSPNYDFACDNGFFIRKVDGQDPCPVTYFWRSAYTASHIDFFNPDALAWWQSLMDKVLDIGIDGWKVDKSDYYISDLGDKIQTFSGVKSVKEYSNVFYKTFYEYTKKKRGPDLAMITARPFDYPYWYAPINVNTAGWVGDQTHTWAGLKHALNNIFISASAGFGAVGSDIGGYFGDQEINSEFKILFIRWAQMGAMMPIMENGGLNEHRPWMFDEETVDIYRYFAKLHHQLVPYLYHLSIEANKTGVSLVRPIEKGDKFDVTNWEDDWRYTLGGDILIAPMYDNSMQRSITFPEGSWIDYWNDDNIFKSGQTVVYSAPLSKYPIFWKAGAIIPLQVDDSETGHGSPVSKKKLTFILYPFGKSDFVFYQTSNDSIKLESIQQTAGLTINVSASSENFIFRVKVSDEIGEVKLHPFGNLIRKNTLSDFESAELCWYFDSDKNYAWIKFSTVGNAVSLELITG
;
A
#
# COMPACT_ATOMS: atom_id res chain seq x y z
N MET A 1 -5.57 -0.34 -24.02
CA MET A 1 -4.52 0.57 -23.49
C MET A 1 -5.25 1.81 -23.02
N PRO A 2 -5.13 2.22 -21.74
CA PRO A 2 -5.76 3.46 -21.29
C PRO A 2 -5.21 4.66 -22.07
N ASP A 3 -6.07 5.61 -22.41
CA ASP A 3 -5.74 6.79 -23.19
C ASP A 3 -4.84 7.74 -22.39
N VAL A 4 -3.53 7.59 -22.56
CA VAL A 4 -2.48 8.39 -21.89
C VAL A 4 -2.46 9.85 -22.38
N SER A 5 -3.30 10.23 -23.36
CA SER A 5 -3.34 11.59 -23.89
C SER A 5 -3.97 12.60 -22.93
N ILE A 6 -4.80 12.14 -21.98
CA ILE A 6 -5.42 12.98 -20.95
C ILE A 6 -4.40 13.41 -19.88
N LEU A 7 -3.41 12.57 -19.58
CA LEU A 7 -2.38 12.83 -18.56
C LEU A 7 -1.26 13.79 -19.02
N LYS A 8 -1.16 14.11 -20.32
CA LYS A 8 -0.05 14.89 -20.88
C LYS A 8 -0.30 16.41 -20.99
N LYS A 9 -1.51 16.91 -20.68
CA LYS A 9 -1.90 18.28 -21.06
C LYS A 9 -1.47 19.40 -20.12
N ASN A 10 -1.03 19.15 -18.88
CA ASN A 10 -0.86 20.20 -17.86
C ASN A 10 0.61 20.44 -17.39
N ASN A 11 1.59 20.31 -18.29
CA ASN A 11 3.03 20.34 -17.98
C ASN A 11 3.69 21.74 -17.95
N ARG A 12 3.77 22.40 -16.79
CA ARG A 12 4.87 23.36 -16.53
C ARG A 12 5.58 23.20 -15.17
N LEU A 13 4.91 22.69 -14.13
CA LEU A 13 5.57 22.27 -12.88
C LEU A 13 6.15 20.84 -12.95
N TYR A 14 5.70 20.06 -13.93
CA TYR A 14 6.04 18.66 -14.10
C TYR A 14 7.42 18.40 -14.73
N GLU A 15 7.99 19.30 -15.52
CA GLU A 15 9.25 19.01 -16.24
C GLU A 15 10.47 18.88 -15.32
N ASP A 16 10.53 19.62 -14.22
CA ASP A 16 11.68 19.57 -13.30
C ASP A 16 11.60 18.39 -12.34
N VAL A 17 10.38 17.93 -11.98
CA VAL A 17 10.14 16.72 -11.19
C VAL A 17 10.39 15.46 -12.03
N TYR A 18 9.92 15.42 -13.29
CA TYR A 18 10.12 14.27 -14.18
C TYR A 18 11.57 14.12 -14.66
N LYS A 19 12.31 15.22 -14.89
CA LYS A 19 13.72 15.12 -15.30
C LYS A 19 14.63 14.54 -14.19
N ALA A 20 14.18 14.51 -12.94
CA ALA A 20 14.95 14.02 -11.79
C ALA A 20 14.59 12.59 -11.35
N LEU A 21 13.53 11.98 -11.89
CA LEU A 21 13.04 10.65 -11.55
C LEU A 21 13.15 9.72 -12.78
N GLU A 22 14.26 9.01 -12.91
CA GLU A 22 14.41 8.00 -13.98
C GLU A 22 13.73 6.68 -13.57
N GLY A 23 12.88 6.15 -14.46
CA GLY A 23 12.29 4.82 -14.34
C GLY A 23 10.83 4.81 -13.85
N HIS A 24 10.27 3.60 -13.80
CA HIS A 24 8.94 3.34 -13.24
C HIS A 24 9.08 2.73 -11.84
N PRO A 25 8.05 2.81 -10.99
CA PRO A 25 8.08 2.14 -9.69
C PRO A 25 8.32 0.63 -9.86
N PRO A 26 9.05 -0.02 -8.92
CA PRO A 26 9.20 -1.47 -8.95
C PRO A 26 7.83 -2.15 -8.76
N ILE A 27 7.73 -3.42 -9.18
CA ILE A 27 6.57 -4.23 -8.80
C ILE A 27 6.68 -4.48 -7.29
N THR A 28 5.75 -3.90 -6.55
CA THR A 28 5.65 -4.08 -5.10
C THR A 28 5.31 -5.54 -4.76
N PRO A 29 6.07 -6.22 -3.88
CA PRO A 29 5.74 -7.56 -3.40
C PRO A 29 4.30 -7.65 -2.89
N LYS A 30 3.61 -8.77 -3.14
CA LYS A 30 2.17 -8.89 -2.84
C LYS A 30 1.87 -8.66 -1.34
N TRP A 31 2.72 -9.16 -0.45
CA TRP A 31 2.54 -9.04 1.00
C TRP A 31 2.61 -7.59 1.51
N VAL A 32 3.27 -6.68 0.78
CA VAL A 32 3.37 -5.26 1.15
C VAL A 32 2.01 -4.56 1.14
N PHE A 33 1.03 -5.11 0.41
CA PHE A 33 -0.35 -4.62 0.40
C PHE A 33 -1.21 -5.17 1.53
N GLU A 34 -0.67 -6.00 2.43
CA GLU A 34 -1.37 -6.38 3.65
C GLU A 34 -1.29 -5.25 4.68
N PRO A 35 -2.23 -5.15 5.65
CA PRO A 35 -2.14 -4.14 6.70
C PRO A 35 -0.88 -4.28 7.56
N TRP A 36 -0.25 -3.16 7.91
CA TRP A 36 0.95 -3.08 8.73
C TRP A 36 0.69 -2.46 10.09
N VAL A 37 1.49 -2.87 11.07
CA VAL A 37 1.46 -2.31 12.42
C VAL A 37 2.86 -1.94 12.91
N TRP A 38 2.98 -0.88 13.71
CA TRP A 38 4.21 -0.51 14.37
C TRP A 38 3.97 0.40 15.58
N GLU A 39 5.00 0.63 16.39
CA GLU A 39 4.99 1.62 17.46
C GLU A 39 6.37 2.28 17.61
N ASP A 40 6.41 3.47 18.20
CA ASP A 40 7.65 4.19 18.54
C ASP A 40 7.73 4.52 20.05
N ASN A 41 7.14 3.65 20.88
CA ASN A 41 7.08 3.85 22.33
C ASN A 41 8.07 2.92 23.07
N ILE A 42 7.83 1.61 23.03
CA ILE A 42 8.55 0.64 23.87
C ILE A 42 9.67 -0.04 23.07
N ASN A 43 9.38 -0.51 21.85
CA ASN A 43 10.33 -1.14 20.93
C ASN A 43 11.14 -2.27 21.59
N THR A 44 10.43 -3.34 21.97
CA THR A 44 10.98 -4.58 22.55
C THR A 44 10.38 -5.80 21.88
N GLN A 45 11.04 -6.94 22.00
CA GLN A 45 10.52 -8.21 21.49
C GLN A 45 9.12 -8.55 22.01
N GLU A 46 8.85 -8.32 23.29
CA GLU A 46 7.54 -8.55 23.89
C GLU A 46 6.50 -7.58 23.32
N SER A 47 6.80 -6.28 23.25
CA SER A 47 5.84 -5.29 22.73
C SER A 47 5.55 -5.49 21.24
N THR A 48 6.53 -5.87 20.43
CA THR A 48 6.33 -6.21 19.01
C THR A 48 5.39 -7.41 18.87
N TRP A 49 5.60 -8.48 19.63
CA TRP A 49 4.74 -9.66 19.59
C TRP A 49 3.33 -9.35 20.09
N GLU A 50 3.19 -8.68 21.23
CA GLU A 50 1.88 -8.34 21.80
C GLU A 50 1.09 -7.38 20.92
N LEU A 51 1.76 -6.47 20.20
CA LEU A 51 1.12 -5.64 19.19
C LEU A 51 0.48 -6.51 18.12
N VAL A 52 1.26 -7.36 17.44
CA VAL A 52 0.77 -8.25 16.36
C VAL A 52 -0.31 -9.20 16.88
N LYS A 53 -0.07 -9.86 18.01
CA LYS A 53 -1.02 -10.76 18.66
C LYS A 53 -2.33 -10.05 18.99
N GLY A 54 -2.29 -8.79 19.41
CA GLY A 54 -3.49 -8.00 19.70
C GLY A 54 -4.43 -7.83 18.50
N TYR A 55 -3.88 -7.70 17.29
CA TYR A 55 -4.65 -7.67 16.03
C TYR A 55 -5.21 -9.05 15.69
N LEU A 56 -4.38 -10.10 15.78
CA LEU A 56 -4.77 -11.48 15.49
C LEU A 56 -5.90 -11.97 16.43
N ASP A 57 -5.79 -11.73 17.74
CA ASP A 57 -6.79 -12.09 18.75
C ASP A 57 -8.16 -11.43 18.48
N ARG A 58 -8.15 -10.29 17.77
CA ARG A 58 -9.36 -9.51 17.42
C ARG A 58 -9.82 -9.75 16.00
N ASN A 59 -9.25 -10.74 15.29
CA ASN A 59 -9.56 -11.05 13.90
C ASN A 59 -9.39 -9.85 12.96
N ILE A 60 -8.37 -9.01 13.24
CA ILE A 60 -7.96 -7.91 12.39
C ILE A 60 -6.76 -8.37 11.57
N PRO A 61 -6.80 -8.34 10.23
CA PRO A 61 -5.66 -8.73 9.41
C PRO A 61 -4.43 -7.86 9.70
N VAL A 62 -3.27 -8.50 9.75
CA VAL A 62 -1.95 -7.88 9.83
C VAL A 62 -1.00 -8.79 9.05
N GLY A 63 -0.26 -8.23 8.09
CA GLY A 63 0.72 -8.98 7.29
C GLY A 63 2.12 -8.41 7.37
N GLY A 64 2.32 -7.26 8.03
CA GLY A 64 3.62 -6.66 8.26
C GLY A 64 3.74 -6.01 9.63
N VAL A 65 4.93 -6.08 10.21
CA VAL A 65 5.30 -5.30 11.39
C VAL A 65 6.60 -4.56 11.15
N ILE A 66 6.63 -3.27 11.48
CA ILE A 66 7.87 -2.49 11.49
C ILE A 66 8.41 -2.49 12.91
N ILE A 67 9.64 -2.96 13.06
CA ILE A 67 10.44 -2.77 14.25
C ILE A 67 11.24 -1.48 14.04
N ASP A 68 10.76 -0.40 14.66
CA ASP A 68 11.35 0.93 14.55
C ASP A 68 12.52 1.12 15.54
N SER A 69 13.20 2.25 15.45
CA SER A 69 14.31 2.61 16.33
C SER A 69 13.82 2.90 17.76
N PRO A 70 14.52 2.44 18.82
CA PRO A 70 15.76 1.67 18.77
C PRO A 70 15.51 0.15 18.86
N TRP A 71 16.10 -0.60 17.92
CA TRP A 71 16.18 -2.07 18.00
C TRP A 71 17.62 -2.59 18.09
N GLN A 72 18.59 -1.70 17.87
CA GLN A 72 19.99 -2.00 17.62
C GLN A 72 20.86 -1.67 18.84
N THR A 73 22.03 -2.29 19.00
CA THR A 73 23.02 -1.91 20.05
C THR A 73 23.58 -0.49 19.85
N GLY A 74 23.45 0.05 18.64
CA GLY A 74 23.71 1.43 18.25
C GLY A 74 23.19 1.69 16.85
N TYR A 75 22.99 2.96 16.47
CA TYR A 75 22.44 3.33 15.16
C TYR A 75 23.23 2.67 14.01
N ASN A 76 22.50 1.87 13.22
CA ASN A 76 22.94 1.07 12.08
C ASN A 76 24.12 0.13 12.37
N THR A 77 24.17 -0.46 13.58
CA THR A 77 25.07 -1.58 13.89
C THR A 77 24.63 -2.90 13.26
N PHE A 78 23.33 -3.02 12.93
CA PHE A 78 22.66 -4.24 12.47
C PHE A 78 22.79 -5.42 13.45
N GLU A 79 22.91 -5.10 14.74
CA GLU A 79 22.92 -6.08 15.83
C GLU A 79 21.79 -5.72 16.77
N PHE A 80 20.87 -6.67 17.00
CA PHE A 80 19.79 -6.48 17.96
C PHE A 80 20.35 -6.23 19.36
N ASP A 81 19.81 -5.22 20.03
CA ASP A 81 20.07 -5.01 21.45
C ASP A 81 19.46 -6.18 22.25
N SER A 82 20.30 -6.94 22.96
CA SER A 82 19.86 -8.16 23.65
C SER A 82 19.02 -7.91 24.89
N GLU A 83 19.01 -6.67 25.43
CA GLU A 83 18.10 -6.32 26.53
C GLU A 83 16.69 -6.07 26.00
N ARG A 84 16.56 -5.44 24.83
CA ARG A 84 15.27 -5.18 24.16
C ARG A 84 14.74 -6.40 23.40
N TYR A 85 15.63 -7.14 22.75
CA TYR A 85 15.35 -8.28 21.89
C TYR A 85 16.25 -9.45 22.28
N PRO A 86 15.91 -10.17 23.38
CA PRO A 86 16.75 -11.27 23.88
C PRO A 86 16.84 -12.48 22.94
N ASP A 87 15.85 -12.67 22.05
CA ASP A 87 15.84 -13.74 21.04
C ASP A 87 15.13 -13.27 19.75
N PRO A 88 15.79 -12.40 18.94
CA PRO A 88 15.19 -11.84 17.74
C PRO A 88 14.92 -12.91 16.68
N GLY A 89 15.70 -14.01 16.66
CA GLY A 89 15.47 -15.14 15.77
C GLY A 89 14.17 -15.85 16.08
N LYS A 90 13.86 -16.07 17.36
CA LYS A 90 12.56 -16.61 17.76
C LYS A 90 11.43 -15.65 17.41
N LEU A 91 11.56 -14.35 17.70
CA LEU A 91 10.54 -13.35 17.36
C LEU A 91 10.19 -13.38 15.86
N ILE A 92 11.20 -13.29 15.01
CA ILE A 92 11.02 -13.29 13.55
C ILE A 92 10.43 -14.62 13.07
N SER A 93 10.84 -15.75 13.66
CA SER A 93 10.23 -17.04 13.35
C SER A 93 8.77 -17.12 13.80
N ASP A 94 8.42 -16.59 14.97
CA ASP A 94 7.06 -16.60 15.49
C ASP A 94 6.13 -15.73 14.62
N LEU A 95 6.59 -14.53 14.23
CA LEU A 95 5.89 -13.64 13.30
C LEU A 95 5.65 -14.32 11.95
N LYS A 96 6.68 -14.97 11.40
CA LYS A 96 6.55 -15.73 10.14
C LYS A 96 5.57 -16.89 10.25
N ASN A 97 5.47 -17.57 11.40
CA ASN A 97 4.54 -18.68 11.61
C ASN A 97 3.06 -18.24 11.59
N VAL A 98 2.80 -16.94 11.76
CA VAL A 98 1.47 -16.33 11.63
C VAL A 98 1.34 -15.45 10.39
N ASP A 99 2.19 -15.69 9.38
CA ASP A 99 2.22 -14.98 8.08
C ASP A 99 2.43 -13.45 8.20
N VAL A 100 3.19 -13.00 9.21
CA VAL A 100 3.56 -11.59 9.40
C VAL A 100 5.02 -11.36 9.03
N HIS A 101 5.24 -10.45 8.08
CA HIS A 101 6.56 -10.05 7.61
C HIS A 101 7.23 -9.02 8.52
N THR A 102 8.55 -9.07 8.63
CA THR A 102 9.32 -8.15 9.49
C THR A 102 10.09 -7.11 8.68
N ILE A 103 9.88 -5.84 9.01
CA ILE A 103 10.57 -4.68 8.42
C ILE A 103 11.40 -4.01 9.52
N LEU A 104 12.66 -3.67 9.26
CA LEU A 104 13.51 -2.94 10.21
C LEU A 104 13.76 -1.50 9.78
N TRP A 105 13.69 -0.55 10.71
CA TRP A 105 14.14 0.82 10.48
C TRP A 105 15.66 0.92 10.36
N THR A 106 16.15 1.77 9.45
CA THR A 106 17.58 2.02 9.20
C THR A 106 17.83 3.38 8.53
N THR A 107 19.04 3.91 8.65
CA THR A 107 19.57 5.04 7.87
C THR A 107 20.99 4.73 7.36
N SER A 108 21.67 5.69 6.71
CA SER A 108 23.10 5.54 6.34
C SER A 108 24.09 6.02 7.41
N ALA A 109 23.58 6.40 8.59
CA ALA A 109 24.36 7.09 9.61
C ALA A 109 25.08 6.12 10.56
N VAL A 110 26.29 6.45 10.97
CA VAL A 110 27.02 5.79 12.07
C VAL A 110 27.37 6.86 13.09
N VAL A 111 26.90 6.68 14.33
CA VAL A 111 27.10 7.66 15.41
C VAL A 111 28.48 7.50 16.06
N PRO A 112 29.14 8.58 16.53
CA PRO A 112 30.50 8.52 17.08
C PRO A 112 30.74 7.53 18.23
N ASN A 113 29.70 7.24 19.02
CA ASN A 113 29.78 6.27 20.12
C ASN A 113 29.45 4.83 19.69
N SER A 114 29.21 4.58 18.41
CA SER A 114 28.96 3.24 17.86
C SER A 114 30.26 2.41 17.84
N PRO A 115 30.20 1.09 18.13
CA PRO A 115 31.35 0.20 17.98
C PRO A 115 31.90 0.13 16.55
N ASN A 116 31.09 0.54 15.55
CA ASN A 116 31.49 0.56 14.15
C ASN A 116 32.22 1.85 13.74
N TYR A 117 32.20 2.90 14.57
CA TYR A 117 32.64 4.24 14.15
C TYR A 117 34.13 4.32 13.88
N ASP A 118 34.97 3.91 14.84
CA ASP A 118 36.44 3.98 14.71
C ASP A 118 36.92 3.15 13.51
N PHE A 119 36.36 1.95 13.32
CA PHE A 119 36.69 1.11 12.16
C PHE A 119 36.33 1.79 10.84
N ALA A 120 35.13 2.35 10.72
CA ALA A 120 34.72 3.08 9.51
C ALA A 120 35.56 4.34 9.28
N CYS A 121 35.92 5.04 10.35
CA CYS A 121 36.76 6.23 10.32
C CYS A 121 38.19 5.91 9.83
N ASP A 122 38.85 4.92 10.46
CA ASP A 122 40.22 4.49 10.14
C ASP A 122 40.37 3.97 8.71
N ASN A 123 39.30 3.39 8.14
CA ASN A 123 39.28 2.87 6.78
C ASN A 123 38.75 3.89 5.74
N GLY A 124 38.41 5.12 6.14
CA GLY A 124 37.93 6.16 5.23
C GLY A 124 36.59 5.80 4.58
N PHE A 125 35.67 5.21 5.34
CA PHE A 125 34.36 4.75 4.86
C PHE A 125 33.27 5.82 4.92
N PHE A 126 33.59 7.05 5.35
CA PHE A 126 32.62 8.13 5.41
C PHE A 126 32.71 9.08 4.22
N ILE A 127 31.55 9.55 3.76
CA ILE A 127 31.48 10.69 2.84
C ILE A 127 31.97 11.96 3.55
N ARG A 128 32.49 12.90 2.78
CA ARG A 128 33.09 14.12 3.32
C ARG A 128 32.55 15.38 2.68
N LYS A 129 32.78 16.51 3.33
CA LYS A 129 32.63 17.83 2.71
C LYS A 129 33.65 17.98 1.57
N VAL A 130 33.24 18.62 0.47
CA VAL A 130 34.18 18.97 -0.62
C VAL A 130 35.29 19.86 -0.07
N ASP A 131 36.55 19.50 -0.38
CA ASP A 131 37.77 20.13 0.16
C ASP A 131 37.93 20.08 1.69
N GLY A 132 37.11 19.26 2.37
CA GLY A 132 37.20 19.02 3.81
C GLY A 132 38.42 18.18 4.17
N GLN A 133 39.12 18.57 5.24
CA GLN A 133 40.30 17.85 5.74
C GLN A 133 39.96 16.81 6.82
N ASP A 134 38.76 16.91 7.41
CA ASP A 134 38.29 15.94 8.40
C ASP A 134 38.02 14.58 7.73
N PRO A 135 38.73 13.51 8.12
CA PRO A 135 38.49 12.19 7.58
C PRO A 135 37.14 11.59 8.02
N CYS A 136 36.56 12.06 9.12
CA CYS A 136 35.39 11.48 9.77
C CYS A 136 34.40 12.57 10.17
N PRO A 137 33.88 13.34 9.18
CA PRO A 137 33.04 14.48 9.47
C PRO A 137 31.69 14.03 10.02
N VAL A 138 31.18 14.82 10.96
CA VAL A 138 29.86 14.61 11.55
C VAL A 138 28.90 15.70 11.12
N THR A 139 27.66 15.32 10.85
CA THR A 139 26.53 16.22 10.56
C THR A 139 25.55 16.22 11.73
N TYR A 140 24.59 17.13 11.74
CA TYR A 140 23.44 17.01 12.63
C TYR A 140 22.75 15.67 12.40
N PHE A 141 22.34 15.03 13.50
CA PHE A 141 21.60 13.79 13.48
C PHE A 141 20.48 13.78 14.52
N TRP A 142 19.58 12.82 14.37
CA TRP A 142 18.32 12.72 15.09
C TRP A 142 18.46 12.26 16.55
N ARG A 143 17.49 12.66 17.38
CA ARG A 143 17.32 12.28 18.80
C ARG A 143 18.60 12.50 19.63
N SER A 144 18.85 11.62 20.60
CA SER A 144 19.90 11.71 21.61
C SER A 144 21.32 11.50 21.07
N ALA A 145 21.47 11.11 19.80
CA ALA A 145 22.78 10.96 19.18
C ALA A 145 23.39 12.31 18.79
N TYR A 146 22.56 13.31 18.46
CA TYR A 146 22.90 14.67 18.02
C TYR A 146 23.77 14.80 16.77
N THR A 147 24.71 13.88 16.53
CA THR A 147 25.60 13.88 15.37
C THR A 147 25.88 12.48 14.84
N ALA A 148 26.19 12.38 13.55
CA ALA A 148 26.59 11.13 12.90
C ALA A 148 27.47 11.37 11.67
N SER A 149 28.22 10.35 11.26
CA SER A 149 28.90 10.29 9.95
C SER A 149 28.13 9.36 9.02
N HIS A 150 28.23 9.57 7.71
CA HIS A 150 27.45 8.85 6.71
C HIS A 150 28.32 7.98 5.82
N ILE A 151 27.90 6.74 5.56
CA ILE A 151 28.70 5.77 4.80
C ILE A 151 28.83 6.12 3.32
N ASP A 152 30.06 6.06 2.82
CA ASP A 152 30.37 6.22 1.41
C ASP A 152 30.08 4.95 0.60
N PHE A 153 28.84 4.81 0.12
CA PHE A 153 28.45 3.69 -0.75
C PHE A 153 29.14 3.69 -2.13
N PHE A 154 29.94 4.70 -2.48
CA PHE A 154 30.78 4.70 -3.67
C PHE A 154 32.18 4.11 -3.42
N ASN A 155 32.53 3.85 -2.16
CA ASN A 155 33.72 3.09 -1.80
C ASN A 155 33.37 1.58 -1.82
N PRO A 156 33.97 0.77 -2.70
CA PRO A 156 33.64 -0.66 -2.80
C PRO A 156 33.92 -1.43 -1.50
N ASP A 157 34.93 -1.03 -0.72
CA ASP A 157 35.26 -1.68 0.54
C ASP A 157 34.25 -1.30 1.64
N ALA A 158 33.82 -0.04 1.68
CA ALA A 158 32.77 0.41 2.60
C ALA A 158 31.42 -0.26 2.28
N LEU A 159 31.09 -0.38 0.99
CA LEU A 159 29.88 -1.05 0.53
C LEU A 159 29.89 -2.55 0.91
N ALA A 160 31.00 -3.25 0.68
CA ALA A 160 31.14 -4.65 1.04
C ALA A 160 31.05 -4.86 2.57
N TRP A 161 31.68 -3.97 3.33
CA TRP A 161 31.57 -3.99 4.79
C TRP A 161 30.14 -3.75 5.27
N TRP A 162 29.44 -2.73 4.75
CA TRP A 162 28.05 -2.44 5.11
C TRP A 162 27.12 -3.61 4.77
N GLN A 163 27.29 -4.21 3.59
CA GLN A 163 26.56 -5.40 3.17
C GLN A 163 26.78 -6.59 4.12
N SER A 164 28.00 -6.76 4.65
CA SER A 164 28.29 -7.78 5.66
C SER A 164 27.61 -7.52 7.01
N LEU A 165 27.33 -6.25 7.34
CA LEU A 165 26.50 -5.91 8.50
C LEU A 165 25.02 -6.21 8.23
N MET A 166 24.50 -5.85 7.05
CA MET A 166 23.13 -6.18 6.65
C MET A 166 22.86 -7.69 6.68
N ASP A 167 23.86 -8.52 6.32
CA ASP A 167 23.76 -9.98 6.39
C ASP A 167 23.37 -10.48 7.78
N LYS A 168 23.82 -9.82 8.85
CA LYS A 168 23.50 -10.21 10.24
C LYS A 168 22.01 -10.30 10.52
N VAL A 169 21.18 -9.47 9.89
CA VAL A 169 19.72 -9.47 10.09
C VAL A 169 18.94 -10.07 8.92
N LEU A 170 19.47 -9.99 7.69
CA LEU A 170 18.90 -10.68 6.54
C LEU A 170 18.98 -12.21 6.69
N ASP A 171 20.05 -12.71 7.32
CA ASP A 171 20.23 -14.13 7.63
C ASP A 171 19.30 -14.60 8.76
N ILE A 172 18.90 -13.70 9.69
CA ILE A 172 17.92 -14.03 10.74
C ILE A 172 16.52 -14.22 10.15
N GLY A 173 16.15 -13.44 9.14
CA GLY A 173 14.87 -13.67 8.48
C GLY A 173 14.07 -12.44 8.05
N ILE A 174 14.56 -11.21 8.23
CA ILE A 174 13.75 -10.01 7.89
C ILE A 174 13.47 -9.93 6.39
N ASP A 175 12.38 -9.25 6.02
CA ASP A 175 11.89 -9.20 4.64
C ASP A 175 12.07 -7.82 3.97
N GLY A 176 12.27 -6.76 4.75
CA GLY A 176 12.47 -5.43 4.20
C GLY A 176 12.98 -4.38 5.18
N TRP A 177 13.04 -3.15 4.70
CA TRP A 177 13.59 -2.01 5.43
C TRP A 177 12.68 -0.79 5.37
N LYS A 178 12.52 -0.10 6.49
CA LYS A 178 12.12 1.31 6.53
C LYS A 178 13.38 2.14 6.43
N VAL A 179 13.69 2.60 5.22
CA VAL A 179 14.93 3.31 4.90
C VAL A 179 14.67 4.80 5.08
N ASP A 180 15.12 5.32 6.22
CA ASP A 180 14.76 6.66 6.67
C ASP A 180 15.83 7.71 6.33
N LYS A 181 15.33 8.94 6.28
CA LYS A 181 15.86 10.21 5.80
C LYS A 181 17.37 10.48 6.02
N SER A 182 18.27 9.90 5.21
CA SER A 182 19.69 10.31 5.27
C SER A 182 20.00 11.62 4.56
N ASP A 183 19.24 11.97 3.52
CA ASP A 183 19.59 13.05 2.59
C ASP A 183 19.53 14.44 3.22
N TYR A 184 18.62 14.62 4.19
CA TYR A 184 18.51 15.84 4.99
C TYR A 184 19.75 16.06 5.85
N TYR A 185 20.18 15.03 6.59
CA TYR A 185 21.35 15.12 7.47
C TYR A 185 22.63 15.36 6.69
N ILE A 186 22.76 14.76 5.51
CA ILE A 186 23.93 14.90 4.64
C ILE A 186 24.06 16.30 4.04
N SER A 187 22.95 17.05 3.93
CA SER A 187 22.97 18.41 3.38
C SER A 187 23.84 19.38 4.20
N ASP A 188 24.13 19.08 5.46
CA ASP A 188 25.10 19.81 6.30
C ASP A 188 26.54 19.77 5.73
N LEU A 189 26.88 18.75 4.93
CA LEU A 189 28.16 18.67 4.21
C LEU A 189 28.19 19.59 2.98
N GLY A 190 27.04 20.06 2.52
CA GLY A 190 26.84 20.92 1.35
C GLY A 190 26.05 20.25 0.21
N ASP A 191 25.68 21.03 -0.81
CA ASP A 191 24.94 20.53 -2.00
C ASP A 191 25.70 19.46 -2.80
N LYS A 192 27.02 19.41 -2.61
CA LYS A 192 27.93 18.39 -3.13
C LYS A 192 28.79 17.85 -2.01
N ILE A 193 29.10 16.57 -2.11
CA ILE A 193 29.91 15.82 -1.16
C ILE A 193 31.11 15.18 -1.87
N GLN A 194 32.20 15.02 -1.14
CA GLN A 194 33.36 14.25 -1.56
C GLN A 194 33.13 12.77 -1.24
N THR A 195 33.20 11.91 -2.25
CA THR A 195 33.15 10.45 -2.13
C THR A 195 34.47 9.84 -2.62
N PHE A 196 34.65 8.54 -2.42
CA PHE A 196 35.76 7.74 -2.94
C PHE A 196 35.84 7.81 -4.46
N SER A 197 34.68 7.84 -5.13
CA SER A 197 34.58 7.95 -6.59
C SER A 197 34.54 9.40 -7.11
N GLY A 198 34.98 10.36 -6.30
CA GLY A 198 35.01 11.79 -6.63
C GLY A 198 33.84 12.59 -6.06
N VAL A 199 33.68 13.83 -6.53
CA VAL A 199 32.60 14.72 -6.05
C VAL A 199 31.25 14.28 -6.62
N LYS A 200 30.24 14.17 -5.75
CA LYS A 200 28.87 13.77 -6.06
C LYS A 200 27.86 14.78 -5.51
N SER A 201 26.70 14.90 -6.14
CA SER A 201 25.56 15.59 -5.55
C SER A 201 24.93 14.76 -4.42
N VAL A 202 24.24 15.42 -3.48
CA VAL A 202 23.44 14.73 -2.46
C VAL A 202 22.39 13.81 -3.09
N LYS A 203 21.84 14.19 -4.26
CA LYS A 203 20.88 13.35 -5.01
C LYS A 203 21.51 12.08 -5.58
N GLU A 204 22.72 12.16 -6.14
CA GLU A 204 23.45 10.96 -6.60
C GLU A 204 23.72 10.01 -5.43
N TYR A 205 24.09 10.54 -4.27
CA TYR A 205 24.28 9.75 -3.06
C TYR A 205 22.98 9.07 -2.61
N SER A 206 21.90 9.83 -2.46
CA SER A 206 20.56 9.34 -2.13
C SER A 206 20.20 8.15 -3.01
N ASN A 207 20.35 8.29 -4.32
CA ASN A 207 20.06 7.23 -5.28
C ASN A 207 20.87 5.95 -5.02
N VAL A 208 22.16 6.07 -4.70
CA VAL A 208 23.00 4.90 -4.41
C VAL A 208 22.67 4.28 -3.05
N PHE A 209 22.35 5.09 -2.03
CA PHE A 209 21.95 4.63 -0.71
C PHE A 209 20.68 3.76 -0.77
N TYR A 210 19.56 4.29 -1.28
CA TYR A 210 18.32 3.51 -1.37
C TYR A 210 18.47 2.28 -2.28
N LYS A 211 19.18 2.42 -3.41
CA LYS A 211 19.45 1.30 -4.32
C LYS A 211 20.28 0.20 -3.66
N THR A 212 21.23 0.55 -2.80
CA THR A 212 22.03 -0.42 -2.06
C THR A 212 21.14 -1.29 -1.19
N PHE A 213 20.24 -0.70 -0.41
CA PHE A 213 19.32 -1.46 0.44
C PHE A 213 18.38 -2.34 -0.38
N TYR A 214 17.75 -1.79 -1.42
CA TYR A 214 16.81 -2.54 -2.23
C TYR A 214 17.46 -3.69 -3.02
N GLU A 215 18.50 -3.42 -3.80
CA GLU A 215 19.13 -4.44 -4.66
C GLU A 215 19.84 -5.53 -3.84
N TYR A 216 20.45 -5.17 -2.71
CA TYR A 216 21.10 -6.16 -1.85
C TYR A 216 20.08 -7.05 -1.13
N THR A 217 19.00 -6.46 -0.63
CA THR A 217 17.89 -7.24 -0.03
C THR A 217 17.26 -8.15 -1.06
N LYS A 218 17.01 -7.65 -2.27
CA LYS A 218 16.50 -8.44 -3.41
C LYS A 218 17.42 -9.59 -3.79
N LYS A 219 18.74 -9.38 -3.78
CA LYS A 219 19.73 -10.45 -4.01
C LYS A 219 19.66 -11.54 -2.94
N LYS A 220 19.42 -11.18 -1.67
CA LYS A 220 19.43 -12.11 -0.53
C LYS A 220 18.09 -12.81 -0.29
N ARG A 221 16.98 -12.10 -0.48
CA ARG A 221 15.62 -12.53 -0.13
C ARG A 221 14.77 -12.90 -1.35
N GLY A 222 15.20 -12.51 -2.55
CA GLY A 222 14.45 -12.69 -3.79
C GLY A 222 13.49 -11.54 -4.10
N PRO A 223 13.03 -11.43 -5.36
CA PRO A 223 12.20 -10.32 -5.83
C PRO A 223 10.77 -10.30 -5.27
N ASP A 224 10.27 -11.45 -4.79
CA ASP A 224 8.89 -11.57 -4.30
C ASP A 224 8.74 -11.25 -2.81
N LEU A 225 9.86 -11.04 -2.10
CA LEU A 225 9.89 -10.68 -0.68
C LEU A 225 10.50 -9.30 -0.45
N ALA A 226 11.63 -9.01 -1.11
CA ALA A 226 12.42 -7.83 -0.82
C ALA A 226 11.65 -6.53 -1.06
N MET A 227 11.62 -5.70 -0.02
CA MET A 227 11.01 -4.39 -0.08
C MET A 227 11.87 -3.34 0.64
N ILE A 228 11.73 -2.10 0.20
CA ILE A 228 12.03 -0.94 1.03
C ILE A 228 10.81 -0.03 1.08
N THR A 229 10.54 0.54 2.25
CA THR A 229 9.67 1.71 2.40
C THR A 229 10.51 2.94 2.65
N ALA A 230 10.22 4.02 1.93
CA ALA A 230 10.96 5.28 2.02
C ALA A 230 10.05 6.45 1.63
N ARG A 231 10.36 7.67 2.11
CA ARG A 231 9.57 8.87 1.78
C ARG A 231 9.60 9.14 0.28
N PRO A 232 8.44 9.14 -0.40
CA PRO A 232 8.37 9.62 -1.76
C PRO A 232 8.65 11.11 -1.78
N PHE A 233 7.79 11.93 -1.17
CA PHE A 233 7.92 13.38 -1.10
C PHE A 233 8.23 13.84 0.32
N ASP A 234 9.26 14.68 0.47
CA ASP A 234 9.58 15.38 1.72
C ASP A 234 10.09 16.79 1.37
N TYR A 235 9.20 17.79 1.44
CA TYR A 235 9.57 19.19 1.18
C TYR A 235 10.52 19.71 2.28
N PRO A 236 11.57 20.50 1.95
CA PRO A 236 11.97 20.99 0.63
C PRO A 236 12.95 20.08 -0.16
N TYR A 237 13.34 18.93 0.38
CA TYR A 237 14.60 18.28 0.02
C TYR A 237 14.44 16.79 -0.27
N TRP A 238 14.06 16.52 -1.52
CA TRP A 238 14.31 15.29 -2.27
C TRP A 238 13.51 14.04 -1.92
N TYR A 239 13.45 13.17 -2.92
CA TYR A 239 12.61 11.99 -2.99
C TYR A 239 13.49 10.73 -2.99
N ALA A 240 13.04 9.66 -2.33
CA ALA A 240 13.58 8.33 -2.61
C ALA A 240 13.45 8.03 -4.11
N PRO A 241 14.37 7.26 -4.73
CA PRO A 241 14.29 6.99 -6.16
C PRO A 241 13.05 6.13 -6.44
N ILE A 242 12.24 6.56 -7.40
CA ILE A 242 10.98 5.90 -7.76
C ILE A 242 11.18 4.41 -8.06
N ASN A 243 12.27 4.07 -8.76
CA ASN A 243 12.56 2.72 -9.26
C ASN A 243 13.02 1.71 -8.20
N VAL A 244 13.22 2.15 -6.96
CA VAL A 244 13.56 1.27 -5.82
C VAL A 244 12.55 1.38 -4.68
N ASN A 245 11.64 2.35 -4.73
CA ASN A 245 10.63 2.56 -3.69
C ASN A 245 9.42 1.64 -3.92
N THR A 246 9.37 0.50 -3.20
CA THR A 246 8.25 -0.44 -3.25
C THR A 246 7.03 0.00 -2.44
N ALA A 247 7.22 0.89 -1.46
CA ALA A 247 6.17 1.41 -0.59
C ALA A 247 6.51 2.82 -0.10
N GLY A 248 5.62 3.78 -0.34
CA GLY A 248 5.86 5.18 -0.06
C GLY A 248 5.06 5.70 1.14
N TRP A 249 5.64 5.67 2.34
CA TRP A 249 5.10 6.41 3.49
C TRP A 249 5.36 7.91 3.33
N VAL A 250 4.34 8.74 3.54
CA VAL A 250 4.41 10.18 3.22
C VAL A 250 4.91 11.10 4.35
N GLY A 251 5.59 10.53 5.34
CA GLY A 251 6.32 11.28 6.37
C GLY A 251 5.53 11.53 7.66
N ASP A 252 6.08 12.42 8.48
CA ASP A 252 5.58 12.67 9.83
C ASP A 252 4.44 13.69 9.83
N GLN A 253 3.21 13.24 10.03
CA GLN A 253 2.05 14.14 10.23
C GLN A 253 1.66 14.23 11.70
N THR A 254 1.02 15.33 12.09
CA THR A 254 0.49 15.48 13.44
C THR A 254 -0.80 14.69 13.63
N HIS A 255 -1.12 14.32 14.88
CA HIS A 255 -2.40 13.70 15.27
C HIS A 255 -3.60 14.67 15.18
N THR A 256 -3.78 15.34 14.05
CA THR A 256 -4.82 16.37 13.84
C THR A 256 -5.44 16.27 12.46
N TRP A 257 -6.61 16.90 12.26
CA TRP A 257 -7.20 17.06 10.92
C TRP A 257 -6.28 17.81 9.95
N ALA A 258 -5.47 18.76 10.45
CA ALA A 258 -4.46 19.43 9.63
C ALA A 258 -3.37 18.44 9.19
N GLY A 259 -2.99 17.52 10.08
CA GLY A 259 -2.12 16.38 9.76
C GLY A 259 -2.72 15.48 8.68
N LEU A 260 -4.01 15.13 8.77
CA LEU A 260 -4.67 14.31 7.74
C LEU A 260 -4.65 14.97 6.37
N LYS A 261 -4.97 16.27 6.33
CA LYS A 261 -4.90 17.07 5.09
C LYS A 261 -3.48 17.15 4.54
N HIS A 262 -2.48 17.27 5.41
CA HIS A 262 -1.08 17.25 5.02
C HIS A 262 -0.67 15.89 4.44
N ALA A 263 -1.10 14.77 5.05
CA ALA A 263 -0.86 13.43 4.52
C ALA A 263 -1.51 13.28 3.14
N LEU A 264 -2.77 13.68 2.97
CA LEU A 264 -3.46 13.65 1.67
C LEU A 264 -2.73 14.47 0.60
N ASN A 265 -2.24 15.67 0.94
CA ASN A 265 -1.42 16.47 0.02
C ASN A 265 -0.14 15.74 -0.40
N ASN A 266 0.59 15.17 0.56
CA ASN A 266 1.84 14.46 0.24
C ASN A 266 1.58 13.17 -0.55
N ILE A 267 0.49 12.44 -0.26
CA ILE A 267 0.05 11.28 -1.05
C ILE A 267 -0.19 11.69 -2.50
N PHE A 268 -0.89 12.80 -2.72
CA PHE A 268 -1.29 13.24 -4.04
C PHE A 268 -0.09 13.77 -4.85
N ILE A 269 0.80 14.52 -4.21
CA ILE A 269 2.08 14.94 -4.82
C ILE A 269 2.90 13.71 -5.23
N SER A 270 2.99 12.71 -4.34
CA SER A 270 3.74 11.48 -4.58
C SER A 270 3.14 10.67 -5.72
N ALA A 271 1.82 10.52 -5.74
CA ALA A 271 1.09 9.81 -6.78
C ALA A 271 1.22 10.50 -8.15
N SER A 272 1.08 11.83 -8.20
CA SER A 272 1.29 12.64 -9.41
C SER A 272 2.75 12.60 -9.91
N ALA A 273 3.72 12.35 -9.03
CA ALA A 273 5.12 12.12 -9.37
C ALA A 273 5.42 10.68 -9.85
N GLY A 274 4.42 9.79 -9.86
CA GLY A 274 4.52 8.43 -10.41
C GLY A 274 4.85 7.34 -9.39
N PHE A 275 4.99 7.67 -8.10
CA PHE A 275 5.21 6.64 -7.08
C PHE A 275 4.04 5.66 -7.04
N GLY A 276 4.35 4.36 -7.07
CA GLY A 276 3.36 3.30 -7.21
C GLY A 276 2.46 3.19 -5.99
N ALA A 277 2.94 2.50 -4.96
CA ALA A 277 2.20 2.26 -3.73
C ALA A 277 2.57 3.34 -2.70
N VAL A 278 1.59 4.12 -2.23
CA VAL A 278 1.78 5.20 -1.26
C VAL A 278 0.75 5.10 -0.13
N GLY A 279 1.07 5.65 1.04
CA GLY A 279 0.18 5.72 2.20
C GLY A 279 0.77 6.59 3.32
N SER A 280 0.13 6.58 4.48
CA SER A 280 0.50 7.42 5.63
C SER A 280 0.29 6.67 6.94
N ASP A 281 0.95 7.12 8.01
CA ASP A 281 0.70 6.67 9.37
C ASP A 281 -0.75 6.97 9.78
N ILE A 282 -1.56 5.92 10.01
CA ILE A 282 -2.95 6.08 10.43
C ILE A 282 -3.02 6.79 11.78
N GLY A 283 -3.70 7.94 11.81
CA GLY A 283 -3.82 8.79 13.00
C GLY A 283 -2.69 9.80 13.16
N GLY A 284 -1.73 9.87 12.23
CA GLY A 284 -0.54 10.73 12.29
C GLY A 284 0.56 10.13 13.17
N TYR A 285 1.78 10.63 13.04
CA TYR A 285 2.95 10.10 13.75
C TYR A 285 3.21 10.77 15.10
N PHE A 286 3.00 12.09 15.22
CA PHE A 286 3.44 12.84 16.41
C PHE A 286 2.46 13.89 16.93
N GLY A 287 2.68 14.31 18.19
CA GLY A 287 1.91 15.35 18.89
C GLY A 287 1.45 14.89 20.27
N ASP A 288 0.97 15.82 21.08
CA ASP A 288 0.58 15.57 22.49
C ASP A 288 -0.88 15.09 22.62
N GLN A 289 -1.36 14.28 21.67
CA GLN A 289 -2.77 13.91 21.60
C GLN A 289 -3.08 12.69 22.47
N GLU A 290 -3.79 12.90 23.58
CA GLU A 290 -4.39 11.81 24.35
C GLU A 290 -5.64 11.25 23.66
N ILE A 291 -5.97 9.99 23.97
CA ILE A 291 -7.22 9.36 23.52
C ILE A 291 -8.41 10.16 24.05
N ASN A 292 -9.18 10.71 23.12
CA ASN A 292 -10.44 11.38 23.39
C ASN A 292 -11.39 11.21 22.19
N SER A 293 -12.61 11.75 22.30
CA SER A 293 -13.63 11.60 21.26
C SER A 293 -13.24 12.22 19.92
N GLU A 294 -12.46 13.31 19.90
CA GLU A 294 -11.99 13.93 18.66
C GLU A 294 -10.93 13.07 17.98
N PHE A 295 -9.95 12.60 18.74
CA PHE A 295 -8.90 11.71 18.24
C PHE A 295 -9.48 10.37 17.77
N LYS A 296 -10.48 9.82 18.48
CA LYS A 296 -11.21 8.62 18.01
C LYS A 296 -11.79 8.83 16.60
N ILE A 297 -12.50 9.94 16.37
CA ILE A 297 -13.11 10.22 15.05
C ILE A 297 -12.02 10.39 14.00
N LEU A 298 -10.96 11.14 14.31
CA LEU A 298 -9.82 11.32 13.42
C LEU A 298 -9.18 9.97 13.05
N PHE A 299 -8.86 9.15 14.04
CA PHE A 299 -8.28 7.82 13.89
C PHE A 299 -9.16 6.94 12.99
N ILE A 300 -10.48 6.89 13.24
CA ILE A 300 -11.42 6.14 12.41
C ILE A 300 -11.40 6.65 10.97
N ARG A 301 -11.51 7.97 10.73
CA ARG A 301 -11.48 8.52 9.35
C ARG A 301 -10.17 8.27 8.63
N TRP A 302 -9.07 8.31 9.36
CA TRP A 302 -7.75 8.03 8.81
C TRP A 302 -7.57 6.53 8.51
N ALA A 303 -8.07 5.64 9.36
CA ALA A 303 -8.07 4.19 9.10
C ALA A 303 -8.94 3.84 7.88
N GLN A 304 -10.10 4.49 7.73
CA GLN A 304 -10.95 4.35 6.55
C GLN A 304 -10.26 4.83 5.27
N MET A 305 -9.53 5.95 5.35
CA MET A 305 -8.70 6.45 4.26
C MET A 305 -7.57 5.48 3.92
N GLY A 306 -6.82 5.03 4.93
CA GLY A 306 -5.68 4.12 4.79
C GLY A 306 -6.07 2.75 4.21
N ALA A 307 -7.23 2.22 4.58
CA ALA A 307 -7.75 0.98 3.98
C ALA A 307 -8.01 1.11 2.47
N MET A 308 -8.24 2.33 1.98
CA MET A 308 -8.43 2.63 0.56
C MET A 308 -7.18 3.27 -0.08
N MET A 309 -6.03 3.21 0.59
CA MET A 309 -4.72 3.51 0.00
C MET A 309 -3.98 2.21 -0.33
N PRO A 310 -2.96 2.26 -1.20
CA PRO A 310 -2.07 1.11 -1.41
C PRO A 310 -1.37 0.60 -0.15
N ILE A 311 -0.98 1.49 0.76
CA ILE A 311 -0.35 1.12 2.04
C ILE A 311 -1.29 1.47 3.19
N MET A 312 -1.74 0.45 3.92
CA MET A 312 -2.49 0.59 5.17
C MET A 312 -1.56 0.33 6.35
N GLU A 313 -0.95 1.39 6.88
CA GLU A 313 0.02 1.31 7.97
C GLU A 313 -0.51 2.02 9.22
N ASN A 314 -0.58 1.30 10.34
CA ASN A 314 -0.98 1.87 11.63
C ASN A 314 0.14 1.83 12.66
N GLY A 315 0.59 3.00 13.08
CA GLY A 315 1.59 3.16 14.12
C GLY A 315 2.08 4.60 14.19
N GLY A 316 2.81 4.90 15.26
CA GLY A 316 3.33 6.22 15.56
C GLY A 316 3.75 6.35 17.02
N LEU A 317 3.97 7.59 17.46
CA LEU A 317 4.11 7.91 18.87
C LEU A 317 2.74 7.84 19.56
N ASN A 318 2.73 7.52 20.85
CA ASN A 318 1.53 7.35 21.65
C ASN A 318 0.66 6.15 21.18
N GLU A 319 -0.65 6.20 21.45
CA GLU A 319 -1.54 5.05 21.31
C GLU A 319 -2.27 5.03 19.96
N HIS A 320 -2.11 3.91 19.24
CA HIS A 320 -2.67 3.69 17.91
C HIS A 320 -3.53 2.41 17.82
N ARG A 321 -3.60 1.62 18.90
CA ARG A 321 -4.31 0.34 18.89
C ARG A 321 -5.83 0.59 18.93
N PRO A 322 -6.62 0.05 17.99
CA PRO A 322 -8.07 0.31 17.93
C PRO A 322 -8.81 -0.01 19.23
N TRP A 323 -8.37 -1.05 19.95
CA TRP A 323 -8.99 -1.52 21.20
C TRP A 323 -8.69 -0.66 22.42
N MET A 324 -7.86 0.37 22.28
CA MET A 324 -7.59 1.33 23.36
C MET A 324 -8.58 2.49 23.35
N PHE A 325 -9.39 2.60 22.29
CA PHE A 325 -10.50 3.54 22.20
C PHE A 325 -11.79 2.91 22.75
N ASP A 326 -12.37 1.96 22.01
CA ASP A 326 -13.57 1.19 22.38
C ASP A 326 -13.89 0.10 21.33
N GLU A 327 -14.88 -0.76 21.62
CA GLU A 327 -15.31 -1.83 20.72
C GLU A 327 -15.89 -1.32 19.39
N GLU A 328 -16.57 -0.17 19.36
CA GLU A 328 -17.04 0.42 18.09
C GLU A 328 -15.85 0.73 17.17
N THR A 329 -14.76 1.27 17.72
CA THR A 329 -13.53 1.54 16.97
C THR A 329 -12.90 0.25 16.48
N VAL A 330 -12.89 -0.81 17.29
CA VAL A 330 -12.40 -2.14 16.89
C VAL A 330 -13.20 -2.70 15.72
N ASP A 331 -14.53 -2.67 15.80
CA ASP A 331 -15.40 -3.23 14.75
C ASP A 331 -15.26 -2.46 13.43
N ILE A 332 -15.24 -1.13 13.49
CA ILE A 332 -15.01 -0.30 12.29
C ILE A 332 -13.62 -0.57 11.71
N TYR A 333 -12.57 -0.54 12.53
CA TYR A 333 -11.21 -0.79 12.05
C TYR A 333 -11.09 -2.21 11.44
N ARG A 334 -11.67 -3.23 12.08
CA ARG A 334 -11.68 -4.61 11.58
C ARG A 334 -12.32 -4.70 10.20
N TYR A 335 -13.46 -4.06 10.00
CA TYR A 335 -14.14 -4.04 8.70
C TYR A 335 -13.23 -3.48 7.60
N PHE A 336 -12.63 -2.31 7.84
CA PHE A 336 -11.79 -1.64 6.86
C PHE A 336 -10.44 -2.36 6.63
N ALA A 337 -9.83 -2.93 7.66
CA ALA A 337 -8.64 -3.77 7.52
C ALA A 337 -8.92 -5.04 6.71
N LYS A 338 -10.09 -5.66 6.88
CA LYS A 338 -10.54 -6.79 6.05
C LYS A 338 -10.84 -6.37 4.62
N LEU A 339 -11.45 -5.20 4.39
CA LEU A 339 -11.64 -4.68 3.04
C LEU A 339 -10.30 -4.43 2.34
N HIS A 340 -9.31 -3.88 3.04
CA HIS A 340 -7.96 -3.69 2.50
C HIS A 340 -7.29 -5.03 2.15
N HIS A 341 -7.29 -6.00 3.08
CA HIS A 341 -6.81 -7.37 2.83
C HIS A 341 -7.47 -7.98 1.59
N GLN A 342 -8.79 -7.81 1.46
CA GLN A 342 -9.53 -8.31 0.30
C GLN A 342 -9.09 -7.66 -1.01
N LEU A 343 -8.68 -6.40 -0.99
CA LEU A 343 -8.20 -5.67 -2.17
C LEU A 343 -6.75 -6.00 -2.57
N VAL A 344 -6.00 -6.78 -1.78
CA VAL A 344 -4.60 -7.14 -2.07
C VAL A 344 -4.39 -7.64 -3.51
N PRO A 345 -5.22 -8.54 -4.09
CA PRO A 345 -5.07 -8.93 -5.49
C PRO A 345 -5.21 -7.76 -6.47
N TYR A 346 -6.18 -6.88 -6.24
CA TYR A 346 -6.39 -5.69 -7.07
C TYR A 346 -5.21 -4.70 -6.95
N LEU A 347 -4.74 -4.41 -5.73
CA LEU A 347 -3.59 -3.54 -5.48
C LEU A 347 -2.31 -4.10 -6.12
N TYR A 348 -2.06 -5.41 -5.98
CA TYR A 348 -0.92 -6.06 -6.63
C TYR A 348 -1.01 -6.01 -8.16
N HIS A 349 -2.19 -6.23 -8.73
CA HIS A 349 -2.42 -6.05 -10.17
C HIS A 349 -2.07 -4.61 -10.62
N LEU A 350 -2.53 -3.60 -9.87
CA LEU A 350 -2.22 -2.20 -10.18
C LEU A 350 -0.73 -1.87 -10.00
N SER A 351 0.00 -2.57 -9.12
CA SER A 351 1.47 -2.42 -9.00
C SER A 351 2.21 -2.85 -10.26
N ILE A 352 1.72 -3.92 -10.91
CA ILE A 352 2.24 -4.37 -12.21
C ILE A 352 1.88 -3.36 -13.30
N GLU A 353 0.68 -2.78 -13.27
CA GLU A 353 0.32 -1.69 -14.18
C GLU A 353 1.22 -0.46 -13.99
N ALA A 354 1.47 -0.07 -12.74
CA ALA A 354 2.32 1.07 -12.40
C ALA A 354 3.76 0.86 -12.89
N ASN A 355 4.31 -0.34 -12.71
CA ASN A 355 5.62 -0.69 -13.24
C ASN A 355 5.68 -0.62 -14.78
N LYS A 356 4.59 -0.94 -15.48
CA LYS A 356 4.52 -0.89 -16.96
C LYS A 356 4.31 0.52 -17.50
N THR A 357 3.57 1.37 -16.77
CA THR A 357 3.04 2.63 -17.30
C THR A 357 3.61 3.88 -16.63
N GLY A 358 4.20 3.77 -15.45
CA GLY A 358 4.60 4.89 -14.60
C GLY A 358 3.43 5.59 -13.88
N VAL A 359 2.19 5.08 -14.02
CA VAL A 359 1.00 5.67 -13.38
C VAL A 359 0.79 5.06 -12.00
N SER A 360 0.65 5.90 -10.98
CA SER A 360 0.39 5.46 -9.60
C SER A 360 -0.91 4.64 -9.46
N LEU A 361 -0.95 3.83 -8.40
CA LEU A 361 -2.16 3.11 -7.99
C LEU A 361 -3.25 4.09 -7.54
N VAL A 362 -2.84 5.21 -6.93
CA VAL A 362 -3.71 6.33 -6.55
C VAL A 362 -3.72 7.32 -7.71
N ARG A 363 -4.90 7.64 -8.24
CA ARG A 363 -5.05 8.57 -9.37
C ARG A 363 -5.92 9.74 -8.93
N PRO A 364 -5.32 10.85 -8.46
CA PRO A 364 -6.06 12.02 -8.05
C PRO A 364 -6.99 12.58 -9.14
N ILE A 365 -8.17 13.06 -8.75
CA ILE A 365 -9.10 13.74 -9.65
C ILE A 365 -8.72 15.22 -9.71
N GLU A 366 -8.05 15.63 -10.79
CA GLU A 366 -7.69 17.02 -11.03
C GLU A 366 -8.93 17.87 -11.39
N LYS A 367 -8.93 19.14 -10.98
CA LYS A 367 -9.99 20.09 -11.29
C LYS A 367 -9.43 21.32 -12.01
N GLY A 368 -9.89 21.54 -13.24
CA GLY A 368 -9.61 22.74 -14.03
C GLY A 368 -8.30 22.68 -14.85
N ASP A 369 -8.18 23.57 -15.83
CA ASP A 369 -7.08 23.58 -16.82
C ASP A 369 -5.73 24.08 -16.26
N LYS A 370 -5.70 24.55 -15.01
CA LYS A 370 -4.51 25.08 -14.31
C LYS A 370 -4.41 24.50 -12.90
N PHE A 371 -4.47 23.17 -12.82
CA PHE A 371 -4.45 22.46 -11.56
C PHE A 371 -3.09 22.61 -10.84
N ASP A 372 -3.10 22.97 -9.55
CA ASP A 372 -1.92 23.07 -8.69
C ASP A 372 -1.82 21.81 -7.81
N VAL A 373 -0.85 20.95 -8.10
CA VAL A 373 -0.63 19.69 -7.37
C VAL A 373 -0.32 19.89 -5.88
N THR A 374 0.06 21.11 -5.47
CA THR A 374 0.35 21.46 -4.08
C THR A 374 -0.89 21.93 -3.31
N ASN A 375 -2.02 22.17 -4.00
CA ASN A 375 -3.25 22.64 -3.38
C ASN A 375 -4.49 22.01 -4.03
N TRP A 376 -5.14 21.11 -3.30
CA TRP A 376 -6.30 20.36 -3.76
C TRP A 376 -7.66 20.98 -3.38
N GLU A 377 -7.68 22.20 -2.81
CA GLU A 377 -8.89 22.95 -2.45
C GLU A 377 -9.94 22.13 -1.67
N ASP A 378 -9.48 21.35 -0.69
CA ASP A 378 -10.29 20.42 0.10
C ASP A 378 -11.01 19.32 -0.73
N ASP A 379 -10.58 19.01 -1.96
CA ASP A 379 -11.22 18.00 -2.80
C ASP A 379 -10.73 16.57 -2.52
N TRP A 380 -9.42 16.33 -2.61
CA TRP A 380 -8.73 15.03 -2.45
C TRP A 380 -9.50 13.79 -2.94
N ARG A 381 -10.36 13.90 -3.96
CA ARG A 381 -10.98 12.75 -4.62
C ARG A 381 -9.91 12.05 -5.45
N TYR A 382 -9.94 10.73 -5.47
CA TYR A 382 -9.03 9.93 -6.27
C TYR A 382 -9.69 8.62 -6.69
N THR A 383 -9.17 7.98 -7.72
CA THR A 383 -9.47 6.58 -8.00
C THR A 383 -8.31 5.68 -7.59
N LEU A 384 -8.62 4.51 -7.03
CA LEU A 384 -7.69 3.38 -7.02
C LEU A 384 -7.78 2.68 -8.37
N GLY A 385 -6.69 2.72 -9.13
CA GLY A 385 -6.73 2.29 -10.52
C GLY A 385 -7.77 3.08 -11.30
N GLY A 386 -8.57 2.40 -12.12
CA GLY A 386 -9.65 3.02 -12.90
C GLY A 386 -11.05 2.79 -12.35
N ASP A 387 -11.18 1.95 -11.30
CA ASP A 387 -12.42 1.22 -11.03
C ASP A 387 -13.08 1.57 -9.69
N ILE A 388 -12.36 2.19 -8.76
CA ILE A 388 -12.88 2.53 -7.43
C ILE A 388 -12.61 4.01 -7.17
N LEU A 389 -13.66 4.81 -7.00
CA LEU A 389 -13.59 6.23 -6.61
C LEU A 389 -13.72 6.36 -5.09
N ILE A 390 -12.85 7.18 -4.51
CA ILE A 390 -12.85 7.51 -3.09
C ILE A 390 -12.99 9.03 -2.94
N ALA A 391 -13.80 9.46 -1.98
CA ALA A 391 -13.90 10.86 -1.57
C ALA A 391 -13.62 10.98 -0.06
N PRO A 392 -12.35 11.19 0.35
CA PRO A 392 -11.94 11.14 1.74
C PRO A 392 -12.69 12.09 2.66
N MET A 393 -12.98 11.65 3.89
CA MET A 393 -13.42 12.56 4.95
C MET A 393 -12.16 13.25 5.54
N TYR A 394 -12.12 14.59 5.54
CA TYR A 394 -10.96 15.37 5.99
C TYR A 394 -11.23 16.21 7.24
N ASP A 395 -12.42 16.09 7.82
CA ASP A 395 -12.86 16.76 9.04
C ASP A 395 -13.85 15.86 9.82
N ASN A 396 -14.36 16.39 10.95
CA ASN A 396 -15.29 15.66 11.82
C ASN A 396 -16.74 15.63 11.30
N SER A 397 -17.00 16.06 10.07
CA SER A 397 -18.34 15.99 9.49
C SER A 397 -18.78 14.54 9.25
N MET A 398 -20.11 14.34 9.27
CA MET A 398 -20.74 13.06 8.92
C MET A 398 -21.32 13.09 7.49
N GLN A 399 -20.90 14.08 6.69
CA GLN A 399 -21.37 14.24 5.32
C GLN A 399 -20.34 14.98 4.47
N ARG A 400 -20.27 14.65 3.18
CA ARG A 400 -19.36 15.28 2.22
C ARG A 400 -20.10 15.67 0.96
N SER A 401 -19.83 16.87 0.43
CA SER A 401 -20.26 17.23 -0.92
C SER A 401 -19.33 16.57 -1.94
N ILE A 402 -19.88 15.74 -2.82
CA ILE A 402 -19.13 14.95 -3.80
C ILE A 402 -19.68 15.27 -5.17
N THR A 403 -18.83 15.83 -6.04
CA THR A 403 -19.10 15.85 -7.48
C THR A 403 -18.53 14.58 -8.08
N PHE A 404 -19.22 13.93 -9.01
CA PHE A 404 -18.73 12.68 -9.60
C PHE A 404 -17.94 12.96 -10.89
N PRO A 405 -16.74 12.38 -11.06
CA PRO A 405 -15.97 12.50 -12.30
C PRO A 405 -16.62 11.70 -13.44
N GLU A 406 -16.01 11.74 -14.61
CA GLU A 406 -16.47 11.00 -15.79
C GLU A 406 -16.74 9.52 -15.47
N GLY A 407 -17.88 9.02 -15.96
CA GLY A 407 -18.35 7.66 -15.70
C GLY A 407 -19.71 7.61 -14.99
N SER A 408 -20.06 6.39 -14.56
CA SER A 408 -21.18 6.12 -13.65
C SER A 408 -20.62 5.36 -12.45
N TRP A 409 -20.98 5.81 -11.25
CA TRP A 409 -20.37 5.39 -10.00
C TRP A 409 -21.44 4.82 -9.08
N ILE A 410 -21.26 3.58 -8.66
CA ILE A 410 -22.19 2.79 -7.86
C ILE A 410 -21.73 2.87 -6.40
N ASP A 411 -22.61 3.28 -5.50
CA ASP A 411 -22.31 3.35 -4.06
C ASP A 411 -21.97 1.96 -3.51
N TYR A 412 -20.81 1.85 -2.88
CA TYR A 412 -20.33 0.62 -2.27
C TYR A 412 -21.30 0.06 -1.21
N TRP A 413 -21.96 0.96 -0.47
CA TRP A 413 -22.84 0.58 0.64
C TRP A 413 -24.28 0.31 0.23
N ASN A 414 -24.68 0.77 -0.95
CA ASN A 414 -26.02 0.57 -1.50
C ASN A 414 -25.97 0.65 -3.02
N ASP A 415 -25.82 -0.49 -3.67
CA ASP A 415 -25.60 -0.55 -5.12
C ASP A 415 -26.81 -0.14 -5.98
N ASP A 416 -27.96 0.16 -5.37
CA ASP A 416 -29.09 0.83 -6.04
C ASP A 416 -28.80 2.32 -6.33
N ASN A 417 -27.86 2.92 -5.60
CA ASN A 417 -27.45 4.31 -5.79
C ASN A 417 -26.37 4.40 -6.87
N ILE A 418 -26.76 4.95 -8.04
CA ILE A 418 -25.85 5.20 -9.17
C ILE A 418 -25.75 6.70 -9.43
N PHE A 419 -24.53 7.22 -9.37
CA PHE A 419 -24.22 8.62 -9.59
C PHE A 419 -23.54 8.85 -10.94
N LYS A 420 -23.99 9.86 -11.69
CA LYS A 420 -23.49 10.14 -13.04
C LYS A 420 -22.44 11.24 -13.03
N SER A 421 -21.58 11.25 -14.05
CA SER A 421 -20.64 12.35 -14.31
C SER A 421 -21.26 13.73 -14.15
N GLY A 422 -20.58 14.61 -13.41
CA GLY A 422 -21.00 15.99 -13.16
C GLY A 422 -22.13 16.15 -12.13
N GLN A 423 -22.74 15.06 -11.65
CA GLN A 423 -23.68 15.11 -10.54
C GLN A 423 -22.94 15.51 -9.25
N THR A 424 -23.54 16.38 -8.44
CA THR A 424 -23.06 16.70 -7.08
C THR A 424 -24.09 16.21 -6.07
N VAL A 425 -23.62 15.51 -5.04
CA VAL A 425 -24.48 15.03 -3.93
C VAL A 425 -23.88 15.39 -2.58
N VAL A 426 -24.73 15.63 -1.59
CA VAL A 426 -24.32 15.65 -0.18
C VAL A 426 -24.45 14.22 0.34
N TYR A 427 -23.32 13.51 0.38
CA TYR A 427 -23.27 12.10 0.77
C TYR A 427 -23.21 11.96 2.29
N SER A 428 -24.08 11.15 2.88
CA SER A 428 -24.04 10.84 4.32
C SER A 428 -23.02 9.74 4.60
N ALA A 429 -22.02 10.06 5.41
CA ALA A 429 -20.97 9.14 5.84
C ALA A 429 -20.93 9.12 7.37
N PRO A 430 -21.79 8.36 8.08
CA PRO A 430 -21.58 8.06 9.50
C PRO A 430 -20.25 7.33 9.71
N LEU A 431 -19.76 7.16 10.95
CA LEU A 431 -18.47 6.51 11.21
C LEU A 431 -18.36 5.08 10.68
N SER A 432 -19.48 4.34 10.58
CA SER A 432 -19.51 3.00 9.99
C SER A 432 -19.42 2.98 8.45
N LYS A 433 -19.47 4.14 7.78
CA LYS A 433 -19.41 4.27 6.33
C LYS A 433 -18.33 5.23 5.88
N TYR A 434 -17.79 4.97 4.69
CA TYR A 434 -16.84 5.85 4.02
C TYR A 434 -17.22 6.05 2.55
N PRO A 435 -17.04 7.22 1.94
CA PRO A 435 -17.43 7.45 0.55
C PRO A 435 -16.56 6.65 -0.43
N ILE A 436 -17.06 5.48 -0.83
CA ILE A 436 -16.43 4.52 -1.75
C ILE A 436 -17.46 4.22 -2.84
N PHE A 437 -17.02 4.27 -4.10
CA PHE A 437 -17.89 4.03 -5.24
C PHE A 437 -17.20 3.16 -6.28
N TRP A 438 -17.89 2.13 -6.75
CA TRP A 438 -17.42 1.24 -7.81
C TRP A 438 -17.86 1.75 -9.17
N LYS A 439 -16.98 1.73 -10.15
CA LYS A 439 -17.31 2.16 -11.50
C LYS A 439 -18.26 1.17 -12.17
N ALA A 440 -19.28 1.65 -12.85
CA ALA A 440 -20.09 0.81 -13.72
C ALA A 440 -19.19 0.21 -14.83
N GLY A 441 -19.23 -1.11 -15.00
CA GLY A 441 -18.33 -1.88 -15.85
C GLY A 441 -17.11 -2.46 -15.14
N ALA A 442 -16.91 -2.17 -13.85
CA ALA A 442 -15.75 -2.66 -13.10
C ALA A 442 -15.78 -4.18 -12.92
N ILE A 443 -14.58 -4.77 -12.98
CA ILE A 443 -14.28 -6.16 -12.64
C ILE A 443 -13.18 -6.10 -11.56
N ILE A 444 -13.54 -6.38 -10.31
CA ILE A 444 -12.67 -6.18 -9.16
C ILE A 444 -12.26 -7.54 -8.57
N PRO A 445 -10.98 -7.94 -8.66
CA PRO A 445 -10.45 -9.16 -8.05
C PRO A 445 -10.22 -8.97 -6.54
N LEU A 446 -10.82 -9.85 -5.73
CA LEU A 446 -10.73 -9.83 -4.27
C LEU A 446 -10.24 -11.18 -3.70
N GLN A 447 -9.50 -11.11 -2.59
CA GLN A 447 -9.15 -12.27 -1.75
C GLN A 447 -10.05 -12.29 -0.52
N VAL A 448 -11.17 -13.01 -0.60
CA VAL A 448 -12.17 -12.99 0.46
C VAL A 448 -12.03 -14.20 1.38
N ASP A 449 -11.81 -13.93 2.67
CA ASP A 449 -11.60 -14.96 3.68
C ASP A 449 -12.84 -15.29 4.52
N ASP A 450 -13.77 -14.34 4.64
CA ASP A 450 -14.99 -14.48 5.43
C ASP A 450 -16.11 -13.54 4.94
N SER A 451 -17.19 -13.45 5.69
CA SER A 451 -18.39 -12.67 5.35
C SER A 451 -18.40 -11.23 5.88
N GLU A 452 -17.35 -10.75 6.55
CA GLU A 452 -17.37 -9.45 7.25
C GLU A 452 -17.74 -8.28 6.33
N THR A 453 -17.16 -8.25 5.13
CA THR A 453 -17.42 -7.19 4.14
C THR A 453 -18.65 -7.48 3.27
N GLY A 454 -19.23 -8.67 3.40
CA GLY A 454 -20.33 -9.14 2.55
C GLY A 454 -19.93 -9.46 1.11
N HIS A 455 -18.63 -9.57 0.79
CA HIS A 455 -18.14 -9.94 -0.55
C HIS A 455 -17.95 -11.45 -0.77
N GLY A 456 -18.06 -12.25 0.29
CA GLY A 456 -17.81 -13.68 0.27
C GLY A 456 -18.28 -14.34 1.56
N SER A 457 -17.75 -15.53 1.78
CA SER A 457 -17.96 -16.30 2.99
C SER A 457 -16.68 -17.09 3.30
N PRO A 458 -16.62 -17.84 4.41
CA PRO A 458 -15.47 -18.70 4.70
C PRO A 458 -15.09 -19.68 3.57
N VAL A 459 -16.01 -20.00 2.66
CA VAL A 459 -15.76 -20.87 1.49
C VAL A 459 -15.04 -20.13 0.34
N SER A 460 -15.07 -18.80 0.35
CA SER A 460 -14.27 -17.98 -0.56
C SER A 460 -12.77 -18.02 -0.23
N LYS A 461 -12.41 -18.42 0.99
CA LYS A 461 -11.02 -18.45 1.45
C LYS A 461 -10.13 -19.23 0.48
N LYS A 462 -8.98 -18.64 0.14
CA LYS A 462 -8.00 -19.16 -0.85
C LYS A 462 -8.54 -19.26 -2.29
N LYS A 463 -9.69 -18.65 -2.59
CA LYS A 463 -10.24 -18.55 -3.95
C LYS A 463 -10.31 -17.08 -4.35
N LEU A 464 -9.81 -16.76 -5.53
CA LEU A 464 -9.96 -15.42 -6.08
C LEU A 464 -11.43 -15.17 -6.43
N THR A 465 -11.98 -14.09 -5.89
CA THR A 465 -13.38 -13.70 -6.12
C THR A 465 -13.40 -12.46 -7.00
N PHE A 466 -13.97 -12.54 -8.19
CA PHE A 466 -14.22 -11.37 -9.02
C PHE A 466 -15.61 -10.82 -8.73
N ILE A 467 -15.66 -9.55 -8.34
CA ILE A 467 -16.91 -8.79 -8.26
C ILE A 467 -17.11 -8.05 -9.58
N LEU A 468 -18.29 -8.21 -10.19
CA LEU A 468 -18.61 -7.61 -11.48
C LEU A 468 -19.84 -6.71 -11.36
N TYR A 469 -19.73 -5.50 -11.92
CA TYR A 469 -20.85 -4.58 -12.17
C TYR A 469 -21.00 -4.35 -13.66
N PRO A 470 -21.66 -5.25 -14.40
CA PRO A 470 -21.73 -5.16 -15.84
C PRO A 470 -22.35 -3.85 -16.33
N PHE A 471 -21.72 -3.21 -17.32
CA PHE A 471 -22.26 -2.04 -17.99
C PHE A 471 -21.76 -1.99 -19.43
N GLY A 472 -22.65 -2.26 -20.39
CA GLY A 472 -22.27 -2.36 -21.80
C GLY A 472 -21.19 -3.43 -22.02
N LYS A 473 -20.07 -3.05 -22.63
CA LYS A 473 -18.89 -3.92 -22.79
C LYS A 473 -17.74 -3.43 -21.92
N SER A 474 -17.11 -4.35 -21.19
CA SER A 474 -15.95 -4.08 -20.35
C SER A 474 -14.85 -5.11 -20.62
N ASP A 475 -13.62 -4.64 -20.81
CA ASP A 475 -12.43 -5.47 -20.98
C ASP A 475 -11.51 -5.24 -19.77
N PHE A 476 -11.03 -6.32 -19.15
CA PHE A 476 -10.15 -6.26 -17.98
C PHE A 476 -9.02 -7.28 -18.13
N VAL A 477 -7.80 -6.89 -17.75
CA VAL A 477 -6.64 -7.78 -17.74
C VAL A 477 -6.12 -7.83 -16.31
N PHE A 478 -6.41 -8.90 -15.61
CA PHE A 478 -5.89 -9.13 -14.27
C PHE A 478 -4.48 -9.71 -14.35
N TYR A 479 -3.50 -9.09 -13.68
CA TYR A 479 -2.13 -9.61 -13.61
C TYR A 479 -1.96 -10.39 -12.30
N GLN A 480 -1.72 -11.70 -12.41
CA GLN A 480 -1.38 -12.56 -11.27
C GLN A 480 0.11 -12.52 -10.94
N THR A 481 0.94 -12.33 -11.97
CA THR A 481 2.38 -12.06 -11.87
C THR A 481 2.77 -11.14 -13.02
N SER A 482 4.04 -10.72 -13.08
CA SER A 482 4.54 -9.91 -14.21
C SER A 482 4.40 -10.58 -15.58
N ASN A 483 4.37 -11.92 -15.61
CA ASN A 483 4.33 -12.74 -16.82
C ASN A 483 3.04 -13.57 -16.98
N ASP A 484 2.11 -13.48 -16.02
CA ASP A 484 0.86 -14.24 -16.03
C ASP A 484 -0.34 -13.33 -15.85
N SER A 485 -1.35 -13.50 -16.69
CA SER A 485 -2.51 -12.64 -16.72
C SER A 485 -3.77 -13.37 -17.17
N ILE A 486 -4.90 -12.97 -16.59
CA ILE A 486 -6.23 -13.42 -16.95
C ILE A 486 -6.94 -12.28 -17.66
N LYS A 487 -7.42 -12.55 -18.87
CA LYS A 487 -8.25 -11.60 -19.62
C LYS A 487 -9.72 -11.92 -19.36
N LEU A 488 -10.47 -10.92 -18.94
CA LEU A 488 -11.90 -10.97 -18.74
C LEU A 488 -12.57 -9.97 -19.68
N GLU A 489 -13.66 -10.38 -20.31
CA GLU A 489 -14.52 -9.51 -21.09
C GLU A 489 -15.96 -9.74 -20.64
N SER A 490 -16.64 -8.68 -20.21
CA SER A 490 -18.04 -8.69 -19.79
C SER A 490 -18.87 -7.95 -20.82
N ILE A 491 -19.90 -8.60 -21.39
CA ILE A 491 -20.77 -8.04 -22.42
C ILE A 491 -22.21 -8.17 -21.97
N GLN A 492 -22.81 -7.03 -21.60
CA GLN A 492 -24.23 -6.93 -21.31
C GLN A 492 -25.05 -7.07 -22.59
N GLN A 493 -26.04 -7.94 -22.56
CA GLN A 493 -26.95 -8.21 -23.67
C GLN A 493 -28.38 -7.81 -23.31
N THR A 494 -29.28 -7.79 -24.29
CA THR A 494 -30.70 -7.46 -24.06
C THR A 494 -31.40 -8.46 -23.13
N ALA A 495 -30.96 -9.72 -23.10
CA ALA A 495 -31.57 -10.80 -22.31
C ALA A 495 -30.52 -11.57 -21.48
N GLY A 496 -29.56 -10.85 -20.90
CA GLY A 496 -28.53 -11.47 -20.06
C GLY A 496 -27.14 -10.84 -20.14
N LEU A 497 -26.14 -11.66 -19.86
CA LEU A 497 -24.74 -11.27 -19.78
C LEU A 497 -23.84 -12.40 -20.30
N THR A 498 -22.80 -12.04 -21.07
CA THR A 498 -21.70 -12.95 -21.37
C THR A 498 -20.44 -12.50 -20.66
N ILE A 499 -19.71 -13.44 -20.06
CA ILE A 499 -18.39 -13.21 -19.49
C ILE A 499 -17.40 -14.19 -20.13
N ASN A 500 -16.46 -13.68 -20.92
CA ASN A 500 -15.38 -14.45 -21.50
C ASN A 500 -14.15 -14.39 -20.59
N VAL A 501 -13.51 -15.52 -20.34
CA VAL A 501 -12.34 -15.64 -19.47
C VAL A 501 -11.26 -16.41 -20.22
N SER A 502 -10.04 -15.89 -20.26
CA SER A 502 -8.90 -16.65 -20.79
C SER A 502 -8.58 -17.86 -19.92
N ALA A 503 -7.80 -18.81 -20.46
CA ALA A 503 -7.30 -19.92 -19.67
C ALA A 503 -6.55 -19.41 -18.42
N SER A 504 -6.71 -20.13 -17.31
CA SER A 504 -5.96 -19.89 -16.07
C SER A 504 -5.62 -21.21 -15.38
N SER A 505 -4.70 -21.18 -14.43
CA SER A 505 -4.37 -22.28 -13.53
C SER A 505 -5.19 -22.32 -12.25
N GLU A 506 -6.00 -21.28 -11.98
CA GLU A 506 -6.75 -21.12 -10.74
C GLU A 506 -8.26 -21.14 -10.97
N ASN A 507 -9.02 -21.63 -10.00
CA ASN A 507 -10.49 -21.55 -10.01
C ASN A 507 -10.96 -20.21 -9.42
N PHE A 508 -12.10 -19.70 -9.91
CA PHE A 508 -12.65 -18.41 -9.51
C PHE A 508 -14.05 -18.53 -8.93
N ILE A 509 -14.38 -17.57 -8.09
CA ILE A 509 -15.77 -17.25 -7.74
C ILE A 509 -16.12 -15.95 -8.47
N PHE A 510 -17.20 -15.95 -9.25
CA PHE A 510 -17.77 -14.72 -9.76
C PHE A 510 -18.96 -14.33 -8.91
N ARG A 511 -19.01 -13.07 -8.51
CA ARG A 511 -20.18 -12.43 -7.92
C ARG A 511 -20.59 -11.29 -8.83
N VAL A 512 -21.67 -11.49 -9.57
CA VAL A 512 -22.11 -10.63 -10.66
C VAL A 512 -23.38 -9.91 -10.23
N LYS A 513 -23.36 -8.57 -10.18
CA LYS A 513 -24.58 -7.78 -10.05
C LYS A 513 -25.40 -7.92 -11.34
N VAL A 514 -26.68 -8.21 -11.21
CA VAL A 514 -27.60 -8.37 -12.35
C VAL A 514 -28.84 -7.50 -12.15
N SER A 515 -29.47 -7.10 -13.26
CA SER A 515 -30.70 -6.29 -13.23
C SER A 515 -31.96 -7.12 -13.04
N ASP A 516 -31.93 -8.39 -13.48
CA ASP A 516 -33.07 -9.27 -13.56
C ASP A 516 -32.71 -10.63 -12.97
N GLU A 517 -33.72 -11.42 -12.59
CA GLU A 517 -33.50 -12.79 -12.15
C GLU A 517 -32.84 -13.61 -13.26
N ILE A 518 -31.81 -14.36 -12.89
CA ILE A 518 -31.17 -15.30 -13.80
C ILE A 518 -31.93 -16.62 -13.76
N GLY A 519 -32.35 -17.09 -14.93
CA GLY A 519 -33.02 -18.38 -15.09
C GLY A 519 -32.02 -19.52 -15.34
N GLU A 520 -30.95 -19.24 -16.07
CA GLU A 520 -29.98 -20.24 -16.54
C GLU A 520 -28.56 -19.66 -16.61
N VAL A 521 -27.56 -20.48 -16.27
CA VAL A 521 -26.14 -20.15 -16.47
C VAL A 521 -25.47 -21.27 -17.27
N LYS A 522 -24.91 -20.92 -18.43
CA LYS A 522 -24.16 -21.84 -19.29
C LYS A 522 -22.67 -21.54 -19.19
N LEU A 523 -21.86 -22.58 -19.12
CA LEU A 523 -20.40 -22.53 -19.16
C LEU A 523 -19.95 -23.24 -20.44
N HIS A 524 -19.59 -22.50 -21.47
CA HIS A 524 -19.11 -23.08 -22.72
C HIS A 524 -17.63 -23.48 -22.62
N PRO A 525 -17.23 -24.66 -23.14
CA PRO A 525 -18.03 -25.65 -23.89
C PRO A 525 -18.70 -26.75 -23.02
N PHE A 526 -18.68 -26.62 -21.69
CA PHE A 526 -19.07 -27.67 -20.74
C PHE A 526 -20.57 -27.82 -20.48
N GLY A 527 -21.40 -26.88 -20.93
CA GLY A 527 -22.87 -26.91 -20.81
C GLY A 527 -23.40 -26.16 -19.59
N ASN A 528 -24.56 -26.57 -19.08
CA ASN A 528 -25.27 -25.82 -18.03
C ASN A 528 -24.68 -26.05 -16.64
N LEU A 529 -24.54 -24.98 -15.86
CA LEU A 529 -24.21 -25.07 -14.43
C LEU A 529 -25.47 -25.37 -13.61
N ILE A 530 -25.28 -26.15 -12.54
CA ILE A 530 -26.37 -26.53 -11.63
C ILE A 530 -26.75 -25.34 -10.74
N ARG A 531 -28.02 -24.92 -10.79
CA ARG A 531 -28.57 -23.90 -9.87
C ARG A 531 -28.68 -24.50 -8.46
N LYS A 532 -28.24 -23.74 -7.46
CA LYS A 532 -28.47 -24.01 -6.04
C LYS A 532 -29.51 -23.04 -5.50
N ASN A 533 -30.31 -23.52 -4.56
CA ASN A 533 -31.42 -22.75 -3.99
C ASN A 533 -30.99 -21.93 -2.77
N THR A 534 -29.88 -22.30 -2.13
CA THR A 534 -29.35 -21.62 -0.95
C THR A 534 -27.87 -21.33 -1.11
N LEU A 535 -27.38 -20.30 -0.40
CA LEU A 535 -25.96 -19.99 -0.33
C LEU A 535 -25.16 -21.18 0.24
N SER A 536 -25.69 -21.88 1.23
CA SER A 536 -25.04 -23.05 1.84
C SER A 536 -24.86 -24.22 0.85
N ASP A 537 -25.86 -24.48 0.00
CA ASP A 537 -25.77 -25.49 -1.05
C ASP A 537 -24.77 -25.09 -2.14
N PHE A 538 -24.67 -23.79 -2.44
CA PHE A 538 -23.65 -23.24 -3.33
C PHE A 538 -22.26 -23.40 -2.74
N GLU A 539 -22.09 -23.06 -1.47
CA GLU A 539 -20.85 -23.19 -0.71
C GLU A 539 -20.31 -24.61 -0.71
N SER A 540 -21.19 -25.61 -0.56
CA SER A 540 -20.82 -27.03 -0.50
C SER A 540 -20.53 -27.68 -1.86
N ALA A 541 -20.77 -26.98 -2.97
CA ALA A 541 -20.58 -27.49 -4.33
C ALA A 541 -19.41 -26.81 -5.06
N GLU A 542 -18.82 -27.54 -6.01
CA GLU A 542 -17.64 -27.09 -6.78
C GLU A 542 -17.99 -26.41 -8.11
N LEU A 543 -18.97 -26.94 -8.88
CA LEU A 543 -19.39 -26.40 -10.18
C LEU A 543 -20.89 -26.10 -10.13
N CYS A 544 -21.25 -24.86 -9.83
CA CYS A 544 -22.64 -24.47 -9.63
C CYS A 544 -22.80 -22.95 -9.66
N TRP A 545 -24.05 -22.51 -9.59
CA TRP A 545 -24.38 -21.11 -9.37
C TRP A 545 -25.55 -20.96 -8.40
N TYR A 546 -25.67 -19.78 -7.81
CA TYR A 546 -26.73 -19.39 -6.88
C TYR A 546 -27.15 -17.95 -7.18
N PHE A 547 -28.45 -17.67 -7.06
CA PHE A 547 -28.98 -16.32 -7.19
C PHE A 547 -29.44 -15.81 -5.85
N ASP A 548 -28.79 -14.76 -5.37
CA ASP A 548 -29.22 -13.98 -4.23
C ASP A 548 -30.25 -12.95 -4.71
N SER A 549 -31.53 -13.29 -4.53
CA SER A 549 -32.66 -12.45 -4.94
C SER A 549 -32.81 -11.19 -4.11
N ASP A 550 -32.30 -11.18 -2.87
CA ASP A 550 -32.44 -10.04 -1.97
C ASP A 550 -31.50 -8.91 -2.39
N LYS A 551 -30.32 -9.27 -2.93
CA LYS A 551 -29.30 -8.32 -3.37
C LYS A 551 -29.11 -8.27 -4.90
N ASN A 552 -29.81 -9.11 -5.66
CA ASN A 552 -29.66 -9.27 -7.10
C ASN A 552 -28.22 -9.62 -7.54
N TYR A 553 -27.64 -10.66 -6.92
CA TYR A 553 -26.33 -11.19 -7.30
C TYR A 553 -26.42 -12.63 -7.81
N ALA A 554 -25.80 -12.88 -8.95
CA ALA A 554 -25.46 -14.24 -9.38
C ALA A 554 -24.06 -14.60 -8.86
N TRP A 555 -24.01 -15.64 -8.02
CA TRP A 555 -22.78 -16.27 -7.55
C TRP A 555 -22.48 -17.49 -8.40
N ILE A 556 -21.27 -17.61 -8.93
CA ILE A 556 -20.90 -18.65 -9.88
C ILE A 556 -19.56 -19.25 -9.47
N LYS A 557 -19.50 -20.57 -9.35
CA LYS A 557 -18.26 -21.35 -9.21
C LYS A 557 -18.11 -22.26 -10.40
N PHE A 558 -16.93 -22.23 -10.99
CA PHE A 558 -16.59 -23.04 -12.15
C PHE A 558 -15.08 -23.29 -12.18
N SER A 559 -14.66 -24.25 -13.00
CA SER A 559 -13.24 -24.49 -13.26
C SER A 559 -12.85 -23.95 -14.62
N THR A 560 -11.78 -23.15 -14.64
CA THR A 560 -11.12 -22.60 -15.82
C THR A 560 -9.80 -23.33 -16.14
N VAL A 561 -9.45 -24.36 -15.35
CA VAL A 561 -8.11 -24.96 -15.36
C VAL A 561 -7.79 -25.48 -16.76
N GLY A 562 -6.87 -24.79 -17.43
CA GLY A 562 -6.33 -25.15 -18.74
C GLY A 562 -7.18 -24.79 -19.96
N ASN A 563 -8.33 -24.12 -19.81
CA ASN A 563 -9.20 -23.77 -20.95
C ASN A 563 -9.75 -22.34 -20.85
N ALA A 564 -9.81 -21.64 -21.98
CA ALA A 564 -10.62 -20.43 -22.08
C ALA A 564 -12.10 -20.83 -22.02
N VAL A 565 -12.91 -20.05 -21.31
CA VAL A 565 -14.34 -20.34 -21.10
C VAL A 565 -15.18 -19.11 -21.38
N SER A 566 -16.46 -19.36 -21.71
CA SER A 566 -17.48 -18.33 -21.83
C SER A 566 -18.66 -18.67 -20.93
N LEU A 567 -18.97 -17.78 -20.01
CA LEU A 567 -20.15 -17.84 -19.16
C LEU A 567 -21.28 -17.04 -19.80
N GLU A 568 -22.45 -17.65 -19.93
CA GLU A 568 -23.66 -17.01 -20.42
C GLU A 568 -24.72 -17.06 -19.32
N LEU A 569 -25.06 -15.90 -18.74
CA LEU A 569 -26.13 -15.74 -17.77
C LEU A 569 -27.37 -15.28 -18.53
N ILE A 570 -28.43 -16.07 -18.50
CA ILE A 570 -29.67 -15.83 -19.27
C ILE A 570 -30.75 -15.43 -18.28
N THR A 571 -31.41 -14.29 -18.54
CA THR A 571 -32.52 -13.81 -17.71
C THR A 571 -33.72 -14.76 -17.79
N GLY A 572 -34.37 -14.97 -16.64
CA GLY A 572 -35.51 -15.89 -16.48
C GLY A 572 -36.83 -15.37 -17.01
#